data_AF-A0A7C6PIZ2-F1
#
_entry.id   AF-A0A7C6PIZ2-F1
#
_cell.length_a   1.000
_cell.length_b   1.000
_cell.length_c   1.000
_cell.angle_alpha   90.00
_cell.angle_beta   90.00
_cell.angle_gamma   90.00
#
_symmetry.space_group_name_H-M   'P 1'
#
loop_
_entity.id
_entity.type
_entity.pdbx_description
1 polymer ?
#
loop_
_entity_poly.entity_id
_entity_poly.type
_entity_poly.pdbx_seq_one_letter_code
_entity_poly.pdbx_strand_id
1 'polypeptide(L)'
;MSASNDSADLEALFDSIATDYHVPPEPAPAPPAPAASIPSIGDSDELQALFDSVAAEAPQPADDAVAAAEATWPQQEDVFKRVGHMARSLHDTLSQLGYDKLIEKTVSTLPDAQDRLAYVANLTEQAACRVLNATDIALPLVDQLEAQAKQMAERWDKVFANQVPVAEFRQLAIDSRQFLGQDLPAKTNAAHAQLTEIMMAQDFQDLTGQVIKKIVALAQELENGLMGLLLDVVPEERKTEQVTSLMNGPVVNADGRTDVVVNQAQVDDLLDSLGF
;
A
#
# COMPACT_ATOMS: atom_id res chain seq x y z
N MET A 1 20.75 -19.23 28.56
CA MET A 1 19.79 -18.34 29.27
C MET A 1 20.08 -16.91 28.84
N SER A 2 19.51 -16.43 27.73
CA SER A 2 19.71 -15.04 27.26
C SER A 2 18.57 -14.48 26.40
N ALA A 3 17.43 -15.17 26.24
CA ALA A 3 16.37 -14.77 25.31
C ALA A 3 15.33 -13.78 25.89
N SER A 4 15.54 -13.27 27.11
CA SER A 4 14.56 -12.42 27.80
C SER A 4 14.95 -10.93 27.83
N ASN A 5 16.10 -10.54 27.28
CA ASN A 5 16.61 -9.17 27.38
C ASN A 5 16.27 -8.31 26.15
N ASP A 6 16.15 -8.90 24.95
CA ASP A 6 15.90 -8.15 23.72
C ASP A 6 14.51 -7.51 23.67
N SER A 7 13.50 -8.10 24.33
CA SER A 7 12.14 -7.54 24.32
C SER A 7 12.06 -6.24 25.14
N ALA A 8 12.79 -6.16 26.24
CA ALA A 8 12.81 -4.99 27.10
C ALA A 8 13.62 -3.83 26.48
N ASP A 9 14.71 -4.16 25.78
CA ASP A 9 15.52 -3.17 25.06
C ASP A 9 14.77 -2.59 23.85
N LEU A 10 13.91 -3.38 23.20
CA LEU A 10 13.04 -2.91 22.11
C LEU A 10 11.89 -2.03 22.62
N GLU A 11 11.24 -2.40 23.73
CA GLU A 11 10.21 -1.55 24.35
C GLU A 11 10.79 -0.19 24.79
N ALA A 12 12.02 -0.17 25.34
CA ALA A 12 12.69 1.07 25.71
C ALA A 12 13.02 1.97 24.50
N LEU A 13 13.34 1.38 23.33
CA LEU A 13 13.55 2.11 22.09
C LEU A 13 12.25 2.71 21.54
N PHE A 14 11.13 1.99 21.64
CA PHE A 14 9.82 2.50 21.23
C PHE A 14 9.35 3.66 22.12
N ASP A 15 9.53 3.57 23.44
CA ASP A 15 9.19 4.67 24.37
C ASP A 15 10.08 5.91 24.15
N SER A 16 11.36 5.72 23.81
CA SER A 16 12.26 6.83 23.47
C SER A 16 11.81 7.58 22.22
N ILE A 17 11.31 6.87 21.20
CA ILE A 17 10.84 7.49 19.95
C ILE A 17 9.50 8.20 20.15
N ALA A 18 8.61 7.67 21.00
CA ALA A 18 7.35 8.31 21.36
C ALA A 18 7.56 9.61 22.16
N THR A 19 8.65 9.69 22.93
CA THR A 19 8.97 10.88 23.76
C THR A 19 9.60 12.01 22.93
N ASP A 20 10.29 11.70 21.83
CA ASP A 20 10.92 12.69 20.93
C ASP A 20 9.96 13.27 19.86
N TYR A 21 8.70 12.84 19.82
CA TYR A 21 7.70 13.42 18.93
C TYR A 21 7.19 14.77 19.46
N HIS A 22 7.90 15.84 19.11
CA HIS A 22 7.44 17.21 19.33
C HIS A 22 6.43 17.61 18.25
N VAL A 23 5.15 17.75 18.62
CA VAL A 23 4.12 18.33 17.76
C VAL A 23 4.56 19.75 17.36
N PRO A 24 4.71 20.07 16.06
CA PRO A 24 5.00 21.44 15.64
C PRO A 24 3.86 22.38 16.06
N PRO A 25 4.14 23.61 16.53
CA PRO A 25 3.09 24.53 16.93
C PRO A 25 2.19 24.88 15.74
N GLU A 26 0.88 24.84 16.00
CA GLU A 26 -0.19 25.21 15.08
C GLU A 26 0.03 26.63 14.50
N PRO A 27 -0.07 26.83 13.18
CA PRO A 27 0.07 28.15 12.60
C PRO A 27 -1.15 29.02 12.96
N ALA A 28 -0.88 30.25 13.43
CA ALA A 28 -1.89 31.20 13.87
C ALA A 28 -2.95 31.51 12.79
N PRO A 29 -4.22 31.78 13.19
CA PRO A 29 -5.30 32.05 12.25
C PRO A 29 -5.07 33.39 11.52
N ALA A 30 -5.15 33.36 10.19
CA ALA A 30 -5.08 34.54 9.34
C ALA A 30 -6.34 35.43 9.50
N PRO A 31 -6.21 36.77 9.38
CA PRO A 31 -7.33 37.71 9.55
C PRO A 31 -8.39 37.59 8.45
N PRO A 32 -9.66 37.94 8.73
CA PRO A 32 -10.75 37.82 7.76
C PRO A 32 -10.63 38.84 6.63
N ALA A 33 -10.79 38.37 5.39
CA ALA A 33 -10.88 39.19 4.18
C ALA A 33 -12.21 39.97 4.14
N PRO A 34 -12.26 41.16 3.52
CA PRO A 34 -13.44 42.03 3.53
C PRO A 34 -14.58 41.47 2.67
N ALA A 35 -15.81 41.62 3.17
CA ALA A 35 -17.04 41.20 2.50
C ALA A 35 -17.23 41.93 1.16
N ALA A 36 -17.25 41.17 0.07
CA ALA A 36 -17.75 41.66 -1.21
C ALA A 36 -19.29 41.65 -1.18
N SER A 37 -19.86 42.83 -1.33
CA SER A 37 -21.29 43.10 -1.49
C SER A 37 -21.82 42.47 -2.79
N ILE A 38 -22.79 41.57 -2.66
CA ILE A 38 -23.58 41.03 -3.79
C ILE A 38 -24.69 42.04 -4.12
N PRO A 39 -24.91 42.42 -5.40
CA PRO A 39 -25.97 43.34 -5.78
C PRO A 39 -27.34 42.67 -5.65
N SER A 40 -28.31 43.42 -5.13
CA SER A 40 -29.72 43.05 -5.11
C SER A 40 -30.27 42.99 -6.54
N ILE A 41 -30.64 41.79 -7.00
CA ILE A 41 -31.39 41.58 -8.24
C ILE A 41 -32.70 40.86 -7.88
N GLY A 42 -33.77 41.64 -7.82
CA GLY A 42 -35.17 41.43 -8.24
C GLY A 42 -35.89 40.07 -8.38
N ASP A 43 -35.33 38.90 -8.03
CA ASP A 43 -35.95 37.60 -8.37
C ASP A 43 -36.81 36.95 -7.27
N SER A 44 -37.01 37.60 -6.13
CA SER A 44 -37.67 36.95 -4.99
C SER A 44 -39.19 36.76 -5.18
N ASP A 45 -39.86 37.63 -5.92
CA ASP A 45 -41.33 37.56 -6.10
C ASP A 45 -41.74 36.54 -7.17
N GLU A 46 -40.92 36.36 -8.21
CA GLU A 46 -41.16 35.37 -9.27
C GLU A 46 -40.88 33.95 -8.78
N LEU A 47 -39.86 33.77 -7.94
CA LEU A 47 -39.61 32.50 -7.25
C LEU A 47 -40.71 32.17 -6.23
N GLN A 48 -41.24 33.17 -5.52
CA GLN A 48 -42.35 32.96 -4.60
C GLN A 48 -43.63 32.52 -5.34
N ALA A 49 -43.90 33.11 -6.51
CA ALA A 49 -45.02 32.71 -7.37
C ALA A 49 -44.85 31.29 -7.95
N LEU A 50 -43.62 30.88 -8.26
CA LEU A 50 -43.30 29.50 -8.69
C LEU A 50 -43.45 28.49 -7.54
N PHE A 51 -43.09 28.85 -6.31
CA PHE A 51 -43.31 27.99 -5.14
C PHE A 51 -44.80 27.84 -4.81
N ASP A 52 -45.59 28.92 -4.91
CA ASP A 52 -47.04 28.86 -4.70
C ASP A 52 -47.74 28.07 -5.82
N SER A 53 -47.26 28.17 -7.07
CA SER A 53 -47.73 27.36 -8.20
C SER A 53 -47.44 25.86 -7.99
N VAL A 54 -46.26 25.49 -7.51
CA VAL A 54 -45.90 24.08 -7.22
C VAL A 54 -46.67 23.54 -6.02
N ALA A 55 -46.95 24.37 -5.01
CA ALA A 55 -47.76 23.99 -3.86
C ALA A 55 -49.25 23.80 -4.22
N ALA A 56 -49.75 24.54 -5.21
CA ALA A 56 -51.13 24.41 -5.71
C ALA A 56 -51.33 23.23 -6.69
N GLU A 57 -50.27 22.79 -7.38
CA GLU A 57 -50.28 21.63 -8.29
C GLU A 57 -50.01 20.30 -7.56
N ALA A 58 -49.73 20.32 -6.26
CA ALA A 58 -49.62 19.11 -5.45
C ALA A 58 -50.99 18.38 -5.42
N PRO A 59 -51.08 17.10 -5.81
CA PRO A 59 -52.33 16.37 -5.74
C PRO A 59 -52.83 16.37 -4.30
N GLN A 60 -54.10 16.77 -4.11
CA GLN A 60 -54.75 16.64 -2.81
C GLN A 60 -54.60 15.20 -2.30
N PRO A 61 -54.45 15.00 -0.97
CA PRO A 61 -54.33 13.66 -0.41
C PRO A 61 -55.65 12.94 -0.67
N ALA A 62 -55.67 12.06 -1.66
CA ALA A 62 -56.65 10.99 -1.69
C ALA A 62 -56.31 10.09 -0.50
N ASP A 63 -57.24 9.99 0.45
CA ASP A 63 -57.19 9.16 1.67
C ASP A 63 -56.87 7.66 1.41
N ASP A 64 -56.67 7.25 0.15
CA ASP A 64 -56.35 5.88 -0.25
C ASP A 64 -54.84 5.60 -0.46
N ALA A 65 -53.96 6.61 -0.39
CA ALA A 65 -52.52 6.41 -0.61
C ALA A 65 -51.71 6.13 0.67
N VAL A 66 -52.25 6.41 1.86
CA VAL A 66 -51.57 6.12 3.14
C VAL A 66 -51.53 4.61 3.40
N ALA A 67 -52.50 3.84 2.87
CA ALA A 67 -52.53 2.39 2.98
C ALA A 67 -51.45 1.66 2.16
N ALA A 68 -50.86 2.32 1.14
CA ALA A 68 -49.83 1.70 0.28
C ALA A 68 -48.39 2.01 0.73
N ALA A 69 -48.15 3.12 1.42
CA ALA A 69 -46.84 3.47 1.96
C ALA A 69 -46.55 2.80 3.31
N GLU A 70 -47.58 2.47 4.11
CA GLU A 70 -47.44 1.65 5.32
C GLU A 70 -47.24 0.16 5.02
N ALA A 71 -47.44 -0.31 3.78
CA ALA A 71 -47.31 -1.71 3.42
C ALA A 71 -45.89 -2.12 2.95
N THR A 72 -45.02 -1.16 2.63
CA THR A 72 -43.66 -1.45 2.13
C THR A 72 -42.61 -1.54 3.25
N TRP A 73 -42.89 -0.94 4.43
CA TRP A 73 -42.01 -0.94 5.60
C TRP A 73 -42.10 -2.21 6.47
N PRO A 74 -43.27 -2.87 6.67
CA PRO A 74 -43.37 -4.10 7.46
C PRO A 74 -42.61 -5.26 6.79
N GLN A 75 -42.65 -5.34 5.46
CA GLN A 75 -41.92 -6.36 4.70
C GLN A 75 -40.41 -6.15 4.81
N GLN A 76 -39.95 -4.90 4.78
CA GLN A 76 -38.53 -4.58 4.95
C GLN A 76 -38.08 -4.81 6.40
N GLU A 77 -38.90 -4.46 7.40
CA GLU A 77 -38.67 -4.81 8.81
C GLU A 77 -38.64 -6.31 9.05
N ASP A 78 -39.56 -7.08 8.46
CA ASP A 78 -39.62 -8.53 8.63
C ASP A 78 -38.42 -9.21 7.95
N VAL A 79 -37.96 -8.68 6.81
CA VAL A 79 -36.70 -9.09 6.18
C VAL A 79 -35.51 -8.78 7.10
N PHE A 80 -35.41 -7.56 7.66
CA PHE A 80 -34.35 -7.22 8.61
C PHE A 80 -34.38 -8.08 9.88
N LYS A 81 -35.57 -8.36 10.44
CA LYS A 81 -35.75 -9.24 11.60
C LYS A 81 -35.30 -10.66 11.27
N ARG A 82 -35.63 -11.17 10.08
CA ARG A 82 -35.26 -12.51 9.63
C ARG A 82 -33.76 -12.64 9.35
N VAL A 83 -33.15 -11.65 8.69
CA VAL A 83 -31.69 -11.55 8.51
C VAL A 83 -31.00 -11.47 9.87
N GLY A 84 -31.54 -10.66 10.79
CA GLY A 84 -31.01 -10.55 12.16
C GLY A 84 -31.16 -11.84 12.98
N HIS A 85 -32.20 -12.64 12.73
CA HIS A 85 -32.38 -13.96 13.35
C HIS A 85 -31.41 -14.99 12.76
N MET A 86 -31.23 -14.98 11.43
CA MET A 86 -30.27 -15.86 10.74
C MET A 86 -28.83 -15.56 11.16
N ALA A 87 -28.45 -14.28 11.24
CA ALA A 87 -27.12 -13.86 11.69
C ALA A 87 -26.84 -14.28 13.14
N ARG A 88 -27.83 -14.13 14.04
CA ARG A 88 -27.73 -14.61 15.42
C ARG A 88 -27.67 -16.13 15.51
N SER A 89 -28.49 -16.84 14.74
CA SER A 89 -28.44 -18.31 14.72
C SER A 89 -27.09 -18.81 14.19
N LEU A 90 -26.53 -18.17 13.17
CA LEU A 90 -25.19 -18.47 12.66
C LEU A 90 -24.13 -18.20 13.74
N HIS A 91 -24.18 -17.04 14.40
CA HIS A 91 -23.27 -16.70 15.47
C HIS A 91 -23.35 -17.68 16.65
N ASP A 92 -24.56 -18.04 17.09
CA ASP A 92 -24.79 -19.00 18.18
C ASP A 92 -24.26 -20.39 17.79
N THR A 93 -24.44 -20.82 16.54
CA THR A 93 -23.85 -22.09 16.05
C THR A 93 -22.32 -22.05 16.00
N LEU A 94 -21.73 -20.95 15.51
CA LEU A 94 -20.28 -20.75 15.49
C LEU A 94 -19.69 -20.71 16.91
N SER A 95 -20.40 -20.09 17.86
CA SER A 95 -20.02 -20.06 19.27
C SER A 95 -20.14 -21.43 19.94
N GLN A 96 -21.21 -22.20 19.65
CA GLN A 96 -21.38 -23.57 20.16
C GLN A 96 -20.32 -24.54 19.62
N LEU A 97 -19.85 -24.33 18.39
CA LEU A 97 -18.75 -25.09 17.78
C LEU A 97 -17.36 -24.63 18.26
N GLY A 98 -17.27 -23.55 19.06
CA GLY A 98 -16.00 -23.03 19.60
C GLY A 98 -15.16 -22.21 18.62
N TYR A 99 -15.76 -21.75 17.52
CA TYR A 99 -15.10 -20.96 16.48
C TYR A 99 -15.15 -19.45 16.70
N ASP A 100 -15.89 -18.99 17.70
CA ASP A 100 -15.97 -17.57 18.08
C ASP A 100 -14.57 -16.96 18.31
N LYS A 101 -13.72 -17.66 19.06
CA LYS A 101 -12.35 -17.26 19.37
C LYS A 101 -11.43 -17.29 18.16
N LEU A 102 -11.65 -18.22 17.22
CA LEU A 102 -10.84 -18.33 16.00
C LEU A 102 -11.16 -17.18 15.05
N ILE A 103 -12.45 -16.87 14.85
CA ILE A 103 -12.91 -15.76 14.02
C ILE A 103 -12.53 -14.42 14.65
N GLU A 104 -12.71 -14.25 15.96
CA GLU A 104 -12.31 -13.05 16.69
C GLU A 104 -10.79 -12.81 16.58
N LYS A 105 -9.97 -13.85 16.79
CA LYS A 105 -8.51 -13.77 16.63
C LYS A 105 -8.13 -13.39 15.20
N THR A 106 -8.72 -14.04 14.20
CA THR A 106 -8.52 -13.74 12.77
C THR A 106 -8.89 -12.31 12.39
N VAL A 107 -10.05 -11.84 12.83
CA VAL A 107 -10.52 -10.48 12.54
C VAL A 107 -9.62 -9.45 13.23
N SER A 108 -9.07 -9.79 14.40
CA SER A 108 -8.12 -8.93 15.12
C SER A 108 -6.73 -8.85 14.48
N THR A 109 -6.32 -9.85 13.68
CA THR A 109 -4.99 -9.89 13.05
C THR A 109 -4.94 -9.29 11.64
N LEU A 110 -6.10 -9.15 10.98
CA LEU A 110 -6.20 -8.53 9.66
C LEU A 110 -5.67 -7.08 9.60
N PRO A 111 -6.02 -6.19 10.56
CA PRO A 111 -5.47 -4.84 10.61
C PRO A 111 -3.94 -4.82 10.73
N ASP A 112 -3.35 -5.69 11.55
CA ASP A 112 -1.88 -5.81 11.67
C ASP A 112 -1.24 -6.24 10.34
N ALA A 113 -1.86 -7.17 9.60
CA ALA A 113 -1.37 -7.55 8.27
C ALA A 113 -1.45 -6.39 7.26
N GLN A 114 -2.52 -5.59 7.32
CA GLN A 114 -2.68 -4.39 6.49
C GLN A 114 -1.61 -3.34 6.81
N ASP A 115 -1.38 -3.05 8.09
CA ASP A 115 -0.35 -2.10 8.54
C ASP A 115 1.05 -2.55 8.11
N ARG A 116 1.33 -3.86 8.19
CA ARG A 116 2.57 -4.46 7.70
C ARG A 116 2.75 -4.31 6.19
N LEU A 117 1.70 -4.52 5.40
CA LEU A 117 1.76 -4.32 3.94
C LEU A 117 1.95 -2.84 3.59
N ALA A 118 1.28 -1.94 4.30
CA ALA A 118 1.47 -0.50 4.14
C ALA A 118 2.89 -0.07 4.49
N TYR A 119 3.47 -0.63 5.56
CA TYR A 119 4.86 -0.42 5.93
C TYR A 119 5.83 -0.89 4.83
N VAL A 120 5.58 -2.07 4.24
CA VAL A 120 6.37 -2.58 3.11
C VAL A 120 6.29 -1.63 1.92
N ALA A 121 5.09 -1.17 1.55
CA ALA A 121 4.90 -0.24 0.44
C ALA A 121 5.72 1.05 0.65
N ASN A 122 5.63 1.65 1.85
CA ASN A 122 6.38 2.85 2.19
C ASN A 122 7.91 2.63 2.12
N LEU A 123 8.41 1.51 2.66
CA LEU A 123 9.84 1.18 2.58
C LEU A 123 10.32 1.04 1.13
N THR A 124 9.52 0.38 0.28
CA THR A 124 9.86 0.22 -1.14
C THR A 124 9.86 1.55 -1.89
N GLU A 125 8.95 2.46 -1.56
CA GLU A 125 8.92 3.80 -2.15
C GLU A 125 10.14 4.62 -1.74
N GLN A 126 10.51 4.60 -0.46
CA GLN A 126 11.69 5.30 0.06
C GLN A 126 12.99 4.78 -0.58
N ALA A 127 13.13 3.47 -0.69
CA ALA A 127 14.27 2.85 -1.35
C ALA A 127 14.36 3.25 -2.84
N ALA A 128 13.24 3.20 -3.56
CA ALA A 128 13.18 3.63 -4.96
C ALA A 128 13.56 5.11 -5.11
N CYS A 129 13.05 5.99 -4.24
CA CYS A 129 13.39 7.41 -4.24
C CYS A 129 14.89 7.64 -3.99
N ARG A 130 15.48 6.94 -3.01
CA ARG A 130 16.93 7.03 -2.74
C ARG A 130 17.77 6.59 -3.95
N VAL A 131 17.41 5.47 -4.57
CA VAL A 131 18.13 4.96 -5.75
C VAL A 131 18.02 5.93 -6.93
N LEU A 132 16.83 6.48 -7.19
CA LEU A 132 16.63 7.46 -8.26
C LEU A 132 17.43 8.73 -8.00
N ASN A 133 17.36 9.30 -6.79
CA ASN A 133 18.11 10.51 -6.43
C ASN A 133 19.63 10.31 -6.55
N ALA A 134 20.15 9.17 -6.08
CA ALA A 134 21.57 8.85 -6.20
C ALA A 134 21.99 8.70 -7.68
N THR A 135 21.12 8.12 -8.51
CA THR A 135 21.34 7.98 -9.95
C THR A 135 21.34 9.34 -10.66
N ASP A 136 20.40 10.23 -10.31
CA ASP A 136 20.30 11.60 -10.85
C ASP A 136 21.54 12.45 -10.54
N ILE A 137 22.24 12.15 -9.44
CA ILE A 137 23.51 12.80 -9.09
C ILE A 137 24.69 12.11 -9.77
N ALA A 138 24.71 10.78 -9.84
CA ALA A 138 25.84 10.01 -10.37
C ALA A 138 26.00 10.17 -11.88
N LEU A 139 24.91 10.12 -12.66
CA LEU A 139 24.98 10.16 -14.11
C LEU A 139 25.64 11.45 -14.64
N PRO A 140 25.25 12.66 -14.20
CA PRO A 140 25.92 13.89 -14.65
C PRO A 140 27.41 13.94 -14.32
N LEU A 141 27.84 13.32 -13.22
CA LEU A 141 29.27 13.28 -12.86
C LEU A 141 30.07 12.44 -13.87
N VAL A 142 29.51 11.29 -14.28
CA VAL A 142 30.10 10.41 -15.28
C VAL A 142 30.11 11.08 -16.65
N ASP A 143 28.99 11.69 -17.05
CA ASP A 143 28.88 12.40 -18.34
C ASP A 143 29.90 13.56 -18.44
N GLN A 144 30.06 14.32 -17.36
CA GLN A 144 31.04 15.41 -17.31
C GLN A 144 32.49 14.89 -17.36
N LEU A 145 32.77 13.75 -16.74
CA LEU A 145 34.09 13.11 -16.82
C LEU A 145 34.39 12.66 -18.26
N GLU A 146 33.44 12.01 -18.91
CA GLU A 146 33.57 11.54 -20.29
C GLU A 146 33.76 12.73 -21.25
N ALA A 147 32.95 13.78 -21.11
CA ALA A 147 33.04 14.97 -21.95
C ALA A 147 34.40 15.68 -21.80
N GLN A 148 34.88 15.87 -20.56
CA GLN A 148 36.19 16.47 -20.30
C GLN A 148 37.34 15.60 -20.84
N ALA A 149 37.24 14.28 -20.66
CA ALA A 149 38.25 13.36 -21.19
C ALA A 149 38.32 13.40 -22.72
N LYS A 150 37.16 13.38 -23.42
CA LYS A 150 37.10 13.49 -24.89
C LYS A 150 37.67 14.82 -25.38
N GLN A 151 37.23 15.94 -24.79
CA GLN A 151 37.73 17.27 -25.15
C GLN A 151 39.25 17.35 -25.00
N MET A 152 39.80 16.75 -23.94
CA MET A 152 41.23 16.74 -23.70
C MET A 152 41.99 15.84 -24.68
N ALA A 153 41.45 14.66 -24.99
CA ALA A 153 42.02 13.78 -26.01
C ALA A 153 42.12 14.49 -27.37
N GLU A 154 41.04 15.15 -27.82
CA GLU A 154 41.03 15.92 -29.07
C GLU A 154 42.07 17.04 -29.09
N ARG A 155 42.26 17.73 -27.95
CA ARG A 155 43.30 18.77 -27.82
C ARG A 155 44.70 18.17 -27.88
N TRP A 156 44.92 17.01 -27.26
CA TRP A 156 46.19 16.28 -27.34
C TRP A 156 46.48 15.77 -28.75
N ASP A 157 45.48 15.27 -29.47
CA ASP A 157 45.64 14.83 -30.86
C ASP A 157 46.14 15.98 -31.76
N LYS A 158 45.60 17.20 -31.58
CA LYS A 158 46.08 18.39 -32.30
C LYS A 158 47.53 18.73 -31.95
N VAL A 159 47.94 18.53 -30.69
CA VAL A 159 49.35 18.71 -30.28
C VAL A 159 50.24 17.71 -31.03
N PHE A 160 49.87 16.43 -31.06
CA PHE A 160 50.65 15.40 -31.77
C PHE A 160 50.64 15.56 -33.30
N ALA A 161 49.62 16.22 -33.85
CA ALA A 161 49.57 16.63 -35.25
C ALA A 161 50.38 17.91 -35.57
N ASN A 162 51.10 18.49 -34.59
CA ASN A 162 51.83 19.76 -34.70
C ASN A 162 50.92 20.95 -35.09
N GLN A 163 49.65 20.94 -34.70
CA GLN A 163 48.65 21.98 -35.03
C GLN A 163 48.42 22.98 -33.90
N VAL A 164 49.22 22.94 -32.83
CA VAL A 164 48.99 23.72 -31.61
C VAL A 164 50.24 24.56 -31.28
N PRO A 165 50.09 25.89 -31.07
CA PRO A 165 51.21 26.74 -30.66
C PRO A 165 51.64 26.48 -29.21
N VAL A 166 52.89 26.85 -28.87
CA VAL A 166 53.51 26.58 -27.56
C VAL A 166 52.70 27.13 -26.37
N ALA A 167 52.02 28.27 -26.54
CA ALA A 167 51.19 28.86 -25.49
C ALA A 167 49.96 27.97 -25.16
N GLU A 168 49.27 27.47 -26.19
CA GLU A 168 48.13 26.57 -26.04
C GLU A 168 48.54 25.19 -25.50
N PHE A 169 49.73 24.70 -25.89
CA PHE A 169 50.32 23.50 -25.31
C PHE A 169 50.55 23.65 -23.80
N ARG A 170 51.13 24.78 -23.37
CA ARG A 170 51.34 25.05 -21.94
C ARG A 170 50.02 25.07 -21.17
N GLN A 171 48.99 25.69 -21.74
CA GLN A 171 47.67 25.71 -21.14
C GLN A 171 47.07 24.30 -21.05
N LEU A 172 47.14 23.51 -22.13
CA LEU A 172 46.66 22.12 -22.13
C LEU A 172 47.37 21.26 -21.07
N ALA A 173 48.68 21.44 -20.87
CA ALA A 173 49.42 20.73 -19.84
C ALA A 173 48.96 21.10 -18.41
N ILE A 174 48.63 22.38 -18.18
CA ILE A 174 48.05 22.85 -16.90
C ILE A 174 46.66 22.23 -16.70
N ASP A 175 45.79 22.34 -17.72
CA ASP A 175 44.42 21.80 -17.68
C ASP A 175 44.43 20.29 -17.44
N SER A 176 45.35 19.56 -18.10
CA SER A 176 45.52 18.11 -17.94
C SER A 176 45.93 17.75 -16.52
N ARG A 177 46.87 18.50 -15.93
CA ARG A 177 47.29 18.28 -14.55
C ARG A 177 46.16 18.58 -13.57
N GLN A 178 45.39 19.63 -13.80
CA GLN A 178 44.23 19.97 -12.96
C GLN A 178 43.16 18.88 -13.04
N PHE A 179 42.77 18.46 -14.24
CA PHE A 179 41.79 17.40 -14.42
C PHE A 179 42.22 16.10 -13.75
N LEU A 180 43.45 15.63 -14.02
CA LEU A 180 43.95 14.35 -13.48
C LEU A 180 44.17 14.42 -11.97
N GLY A 181 44.58 15.56 -11.44
CA GLY A 181 44.93 15.72 -10.03
C GLY A 181 43.77 16.12 -9.12
N GLN A 182 42.72 16.74 -9.66
CA GLN A 182 41.63 17.32 -8.87
C GLN A 182 40.26 16.86 -9.36
N ASP A 183 39.90 17.17 -10.61
CA ASP A 183 38.54 16.96 -11.09
C ASP A 183 38.17 15.47 -11.19
N LEU A 184 39.11 14.65 -11.69
CA LEU A 184 38.91 13.22 -11.85
C LEU A 184 38.72 12.50 -10.50
N PRO A 185 39.63 12.64 -9.51
CA PRO A 185 39.41 12.09 -8.17
C PRO A 185 38.13 12.60 -7.51
N ALA A 186 37.85 13.91 -7.60
CA ALA A 186 36.68 14.49 -6.96
C ALA A 186 35.37 13.92 -7.50
N LYS A 187 35.20 13.89 -8.83
CA LYS A 187 33.98 13.35 -9.46
C LYS A 187 33.85 11.85 -9.30
N THR A 188 34.95 11.11 -9.40
CA THR A 188 34.93 9.64 -9.19
C THR A 188 34.54 9.29 -7.75
N ASN A 189 35.09 10.00 -6.76
CA ASN A 189 34.72 9.79 -5.35
C ASN A 189 33.26 10.17 -5.09
N ALA A 190 32.77 11.26 -5.69
CA ALA A 190 31.37 11.65 -5.58
C ALA A 190 30.43 10.61 -6.22
N ALA A 191 30.76 10.09 -7.40
CA ALA A 191 30.00 9.02 -8.04
C ALA A 191 30.03 7.72 -7.22
N HIS A 192 31.19 7.36 -6.67
CA HIS A 192 31.30 6.20 -5.77
C HIS A 192 30.45 6.35 -4.50
N ALA A 193 30.36 7.56 -3.94
CA ALA A 193 29.47 7.83 -2.82
C ALA A 193 28.00 7.59 -3.18
N GLN A 194 27.56 7.98 -4.38
CA GLN A 194 26.21 7.70 -4.85
C GLN A 194 25.95 6.20 -5.06
N LEU A 195 26.92 5.46 -5.60
CA LEU A 195 26.82 3.99 -5.70
C LEU A 195 26.73 3.33 -4.32
N THR A 196 27.38 3.90 -3.32
CA THR A 196 27.28 3.45 -1.92
C THR A 196 25.90 3.74 -1.35
N GLU A 197 25.32 4.91 -1.63
CA GLU A 197 23.93 5.22 -1.24
C GLU A 197 22.93 4.25 -1.88
N ILE A 198 23.10 3.92 -3.16
CA ILE A 198 22.29 2.90 -3.85
C ILE A 198 22.39 1.54 -3.16
N MET A 199 23.60 1.13 -2.76
CA MET A 199 23.82 -0.13 -2.05
C MET A 199 23.15 -0.12 -0.67
N MET A 200 23.27 0.98 0.08
CA MET A 200 22.64 1.10 1.40
C MET A 200 21.12 1.10 1.30
N ALA A 201 20.56 1.74 0.27
CA ALA A 201 19.13 1.75 -0.02
C ALA A 201 18.55 0.36 -0.36
N GLN A 202 19.36 -0.71 -0.36
CA GLN A 202 18.90 -2.11 -0.50
C GLN A 202 18.50 -2.76 0.83
N ASP A 203 18.79 -2.12 1.97
CA ASP A 203 18.38 -2.58 3.31
C ASP A 203 16.86 -2.82 3.44
N PHE A 204 16.04 -2.12 2.64
CA PHE A 204 14.61 -2.38 2.54
C PHE A 204 14.30 -3.83 2.18
N GLN A 205 15.15 -4.52 1.41
CA GLN A 205 14.88 -5.88 0.95
C GLN A 205 14.88 -6.89 2.11
N ASP A 206 15.76 -6.72 3.09
CA ASP A 206 15.77 -7.57 4.29
C ASP A 206 14.54 -7.29 5.18
N LEU A 207 14.29 -6.01 5.45
CA LEU A 207 13.16 -5.58 6.29
C LEU A 207 11.82 -5.98 5.67
N THR A 208 11.63 -5.75 4.38
CA THR A 208 10.41 -6.15 3.67
C THR A 208 10.27 -7.66 3.58
N GLY A 209 11.37 -8.40 3.36
CA GLY A 209 11.37 -9.86 3.37
C GLY A 209 10.91 -10.44 4.71
N GLN A 210 11.39 -9.89 5.82
CA GLN A 210 10.95 -10.29 7.17
C GLN A 210 9.46 -10.02 7.40
N VAL A 211 8.97 -8.86 6.95
CA VAL A 211 7.56 -8.47 7.12
C VAL A 211 6.64 -9.34 6.25
N ILE A 212 7.00 -9.56 4.98
CA ILE A 212 6.26 -10.44 4.07
C ILE A 212 6.19 -11.86 4.64
N LYS A 213 7.29 -12.39 5.20
CA LYS A 213 7.29 -13.71 5.83
C LYS A 213 6.28 -13.82 6.98
N LYS A 214 6.12 -12.78 7.79
CA LYS A 214 5.11 -12.73 8.86
C LYS A 214 3.69 -12.68 8.31
N ILE A 215 3.46 -11.88 7.27
CA ILE A 215 2.15 -11.80 6.60
C ILE A 215 1.78 -13.15 5.98
N VAL A 216 2.72 -13.83 5.33
CA VAL A 216 2.51 -15.17 4.76
C VAL A 216 2.14 -16.18 5.85
N ALA A 217 2.85 -16.16 6.99
CA ALA A 217 2.52 -17.03 8.11
C ALA A 217 1.11 -16.76 8.68
N LEU A 218 0.73 -15.48 8.79
CA LEU A 218 -0.59 -15.06 9.24
C LEU A 218 -1.69 -15.50 8.25
N ALA A 219 -1.44 -15.36 6.95
CA ALA A 219 -2.34 -15.84 5.90
C ALA A 219 -2.51 -17.37 5.94
N GLN A 220 -1.43 -18.13 6.18
CA GLN A 220 -1.50 -19.59 6.34
C GLN A 220 -2.27 -20.01 7.59
N GLU A 221 -2.10 -19.31 8.72
CA GLU A 221 -2.86 -19.58 9.94
C GLU A 221 -4.36 -19.32 9.71
N LEU A 222 -4.68 -18.24 9.00
CA LEU A 222 -6.04 -17.89 8.61
C LEU A 222 -6.66 -18.96 7.68
N GLU A 223 -5.93 -19.35 6.63
CA GLU A 223 -6.35 -20.37 5.67
C GLU A 223 -6.67 -21.70 6.37
N ASN A 224 -5.76 -22.19 7.22
CA ASN A 224 -5.97 -23.42 7.97
C ASN A 224 -7.18 -23.33 8.92
N GLY A 225 -7.38 -22.16 9.55
CA GLY A 225 -8.52 -21.92 10.43
C GLY A 225 -9.87 -21.95 9.69
N LEU A 226 -9.95 -21.29 8.54
CA LEU A 226 -11.15 -21.28 7.70
C LEU A 226 -11.41 -22.65 7.07
N MET A 227 -10.38 -23.37 6.67
CA MET A 227 -10.50 -24.73 6.14
C MET A 227 -10.98 -25.72 7.19
N GLY A 228 -10.49 -25.60 8.44
CA GLY A 228 -11.00 -26.39 9.57
C GLY A 228 -12.49 -26.11 9.84
N LEU A 229 -12.90 -24.84 9.81
CA LEU A 229 -14.31 -24.45 9.94
C LEU A 229 -15.17 -25.04 8.81
N LEU A 230 -14.69 -24.97 7.56
CA LEU A 230 -15.39 -25.54 6.42
C LEU A 230 -15.61 -27.05 6.61
N LEU A 231 -14.58 -27.78 7.04
CA LEU A 231 -14.63 -29.22 7.25
C LEU A 231 -15.58 -29.65 8.38
N ASP A 232 -15.71 -28.86 9.44
CA ASP A 232 -16.58 -29.19 10.57
C ASP A 232 -18.05 -28.86 10.31
N VAL A 233 -18.33 -27.94 9.38
CA VAL A 233 -19.70 -27.58 8.96
C VAL A 233 -20.21 -28.44 7.79
N VAL A 234 -19.31 -29.10 7.05
CA VAL A 234 -19.69 -30.01 5.95
C VAL A 234 -20.14 -31.38 6.50
N PRO A 235 -21.34 -31.89 6.11
CA PRO A 235 -21.83 -33.21 6.50
C PRO A 235 -20.87 -34.34 6.08
N GLU A 236 -20.71 -35.37 6.91
CA GLU A 236 -19.83 -36.52 6.63
C GLU A 236 -20.11 -37.20 5.28
N GLU A 237 -21.34 -37.14 4.76
CA GLU A 237 -21.67 -37.69 3.43
C GLU A 237 -21.08 -36.90 2.25
N ARG A 238 -20.62 -35.66 2.47
CA ARG A 238 -20.04 -34.77 1.44
C ARG A 238 -18.53 -34.54 1.60
N LYS A 239 -17.89 -35.14 2.62
CA LYS A 239 -16.42 -35.13 2.77
C LYS A 239 -15.78 -36.03 1.71
N THR A 240 -15.59 -35.53 0.50
CA THR A 240 -14.88 -36.22 -0.59
C THR A 240 -13.36 -36.17 -0.39
N GLU A 241 -12.61 -37.12 -0.99
CA GLU A 241 -11.12 -37.14 -0.97
C GLU A 241 -10.49 -35.82 -1.44
N GLN A 242 -11.19 -35.05 -2.27
CA GLN A 242 -10.78 -33.72 -2.74
C GLN A 242 -10.72 -32.68 -1.60
N VAL A 243 -11.63 -32.74 -0.62
CA VAL A 243 -11.64 -31.84 0.54
C VAL A 243 -10.48 -32.16 1.49
N THR A 244 -10.14 -33.44 1.61
CA THR A 244 -8.99 -33.91 2.40
C THR A 244 -7.65 -33.51 1.79
N SER A 245 -7.59 -33.31 0.47
CA SER A 245 -6.36 -32.92 -0.22
C SER A 245 -6.02 -31.42 -0.10
N LEU A 246 -7.03 -30.56 0.11
CA LEU A 246 -6.86 -29.13 0.41
C LEU A 246 -6.04 -28.88 1.68
N MET A 247 -6.05 -29.84 2.62
CA MET A 247 -5.25 -29.80 3.86
C MET A 247 -3.74 -29.69 3.63
N ASN A 248 -3.26 -29.89 2.40
CA ASN A 248 -1.83 -29.83 2.09
C ASN A 248 -1.30 -28.43 1.76
N GLY A 249 -2.14 -27.38 1.82
CA GLY A 249 -1.73 -26.00 1.54
C GLY A 249 -1.32 -25.75 0.07
N PRO A 250 -0.98 -24.51 -0.31
CA PRO A 250 -0.62 -24.18 -1.68
C PRO A 250 0.67 -24.90 -2.10
N VAL A 251 0.55 -25.78 -3.09
CA VAL A 251 1.66 -26.59 -3.59
C VAL A 251 2.48 -25.77 -4.59
N VAL A 252 3.75 -25.51 -4.27
CA VAL A 252 4.69 -24.74 -5.10
C VAL A 252 5.01 -25.45 -6.44
N ASN A 253 4.68 -26.74 -6.58
CA ASN A 253 4.77 -27.49 -7.83
C ASN A 253 3.56 -28.43 -8.01
N ALA A 254 2.64 -28.05 -8.89
CA ALA A 254 1.43 -28.82 -9.21
C ALA A 254 1.62 -29.86 -10.33
N ASP A 255 2.79 -29.92 -10.96
CA ASP A 255 3.03 -30.84 -12.08
C ASP A 255 2.95 -32.30 -11.61
N GLY A 256 1.93 -33.01 -12.10
CA GLY A 256 1.72 -34.45 -11.91
C GLY A 256 0.84 -34.86 -10.73
N ARG A 257 0.22 -33.91 -10.00
CA ARG A 257 -0.71 -34.19 -8.90
C ARG A 257 -2.15 -33.84 -9.27
N THR A 258 -3.03 -34.84 -9.32
CA THR A 258 -4.47 -34.68 -9.60
C THR A 258 -5.31 -34.39 -8.36
N ASP A 259 -4.68 -34.46 -7.19
CA ASP A 259 -5.27 -34.24 -5.88
C ASP A 259 -5.22 -32.76 -5.46
N VAL A 260 -4.49 -31.89 -6.18
CA VAL A 260 -4.22 -30.52 -5.73
C VAL A 260 -5.07 -29.48 -6.46
N VAL A 261 -5.64 -28.54 -5.72
CA VAL A 261 -6.35 -27.35 -6.23
C VAL A 261 -5.33 -26.25 -6.49
N VAL A 262 -5.19 -25.80 -7.74
CA VAL A 262 -4.07 -24.96 -8.20
C VAL A 262 -4.54 -23.53 -8.58
N ASN A 263 -5.85 -23.31 -8.75
CA ASN A 263 -6.38 -22.01 -9.15
C ASN A 263 -7.76 -21.70 -8.54
N GLN A 264 -8.15 -20.42 -8.56
CA GLN A 264 -9.40 -19.91 -7.98
C GLN A 264 -10.66 -20.53 -8.61
N ALA A 265 -10.64 -20.83 -9.91
CA ALA A 265 -11.80 -21.47 -10.57
C ALA A 265 -12.07 -22.88 -10.04
N GLN A 266 -11.01 -23.63 -9.70
CA GLN A 266 -11.14 -24.94 -9.07
C GLN A 266 -11.58 -24.86 -7.60
N VAL A 267 -11.25 -23.76 -6.91
CA VAL A 267 -11.80 -23.47 -5.57
C VAL A 267 -13.30 -23.22 -5.68
N ASP A 268 -13.72 -22.40 -6.65
CA ASP A 268 -15.14 -22.07 -6.88
C ASP A 268 -15.95 -23.33 -7.27
N ASP A 269 -15.46 -24.15 -8.21
CA ASP A 269 -16.09 -25.43 -8.60
C ASP A 269 -16.25 -26.41 -7.42
N LEU A 270 -15.30 -26.39 -6.48
CA LEU A 270 -15.33 -27.23 -5.30
C LEU A 270 -16.35 -26.70 -4.27
N LEU A 271 -16.39 -25.38 -4.05
CA LEU A 271 -17.39 -24.75 -3.18
C LEU A 271 -18.81 -25.00 -3.70
N ASP A 272 -19.02 -24.89 -5.01
CA ASP A 272 -20.27 -25.25 -5.70
C ASP A 272 -20.65 -26.71 -5.42
N SER A 273 -19.68 -27.64 -5.45
CA SER A 273 -19.90 -29.07 -5.18
C SER A 273 -20.32 -29.37 -3.73
N LEU A 274 -19.89 -28.52 -2.80
CA LEU A 274 -20.26 -28.58 -1.38
C LEU A 274 -21.62 -27.89 -1.11
N GLY A 275 -22.12 -27.11 -2.07
CA GLY A 275 -23.41 -26.42 -2.03
C GLY A 275 -23.34 -24.99 -1.50
N PHE A 276 -22.17 -24.34 -1.64
CA PHE A 276 -21.96 -22.92 -1.37
C PHE A 276 -22.04 -22.09 -2.65
#